data_AF-A0A2S7K3Z8-F1
#
_entry.id   AF-A0A2S7K3Z8-F1
#
_cell.length_a   1.000
_cell.length_b   1.000
_cell.length_c   1.000
_cell.angle_alpha   90.00
_cell.angle_beta   90.00
_cell.angle_gamma   90.00
#
_symmetry.space_group_name_H-M   'P 1'
#
loop_
_entity.id
_entity.type
_entity.pdbx_description
1 polymer ?
#
loop_
_entity_poly.entity_id
_entity_poly.type
_entity_poly.pdbx_seq_one_letter_code
_entity_poly.pdbx_strand_id
1 'polypeptide(L)' 'MNSNNNAESKLKTVKAACDKAPAGDKKDAAFKHFSAAEKAHKAKNDKECMTELAAAEKALH' A
#
# COMPACT_ATOMS: atom_id res chain seq x y z
N MET A 1 0.08 21.24 6.05
CA MET A 1 0.88 20.00 6.10
C MET A 1 -0.07 18.86 6.44
N ASN A 2 -0.33 17.97 5.49
CA ASN A 2 -1.40 16.97 5.60
C ASN A 2 -0.89 15.76 6.39
N SER A 3 -1.35 15.61 7.63
CA SER A 3 -1.01 14.50 8.52
C SER A 3 -1.46 13.17 7.91
N ASN A 4 -0.49 12.38 7.46
CA ASN A 4 -0.61 11.06 6.82
C ASN A 4 -1.12 9.93 7.75
N ASN A 5 -2.06 10.23 8.65
CA ASN A 5 -2.54 9.26 9.65
C ASN A 5 -3.75 8.44 9.19
N ASN A 6 -4.29 8.65 7.97
CA ASN A 6 -5.35 7.81 7.43
C ASN A 6 -4.78 6.73 6.51
N ALA A 7 -4.76 5.49 7.02
CA ALA A 7 -4.47 4.28 6.26
C ALA A 7 -5.25 4.19 4.94
N GLU A 8 -6.50 4.64 4.92
CA GLU A 8 -7.32 4.68 3.71
C GLU A 8 -6.75 5.60 2.62
N SER A 9 -6.30 6.81 2.99
CA SER A 9 -5.71 7.76 2.03
C SER A 9 -4.41 7.21 1.45
N LYS A 10 -3.63 6.54 2.28
CA LYS A 10 -2.35 5.96 1.88
C LYS A 10 -2.54 4.71 1.01
N LEU A 11 -3.54 3.87 1.33
CA LEU A 11 -4.01 2.81 0.42
C LEU A 11 -4.36 3.37 -0.96
N LYS A 12 -5.18 4.41 -1.06
CA LYS A 12 -5.52 5.00 -2.37
C LYS A 12 -4.29 5.44 -3.17
N THR A 13 -3.32 6.09 -2.51
CA THR A 13 -2.06 6.52 -3.14
C THR A 13 -1.22 5.34 -3.63
N VAL A 14 -0.99 4.34 -2.77
CA VAL A 14 -0.19 3.16 -3.12
C VAL A 14 -0.85 2.35 -4.23
N LYS A 15 -2.18 2.21 -4.19
CA LYS A 15 -2.94 1.56 -5.26
C LYS A 15 -2.73 2.25 -6.60
N ALA A 16 -2.82 3.58 -6.62
CA ALA A 16 -2.59 4.35 -7.83
C ALA A 16 -1.15 4.21 -8.35
N ALA A 17 -0.16 4.14 -7.44
CA ALA A 17 1.23 3.88 -7.81
C ALA A 17 1.43 2.48 -8.38
N CYS A 18 0.81 1.45 -7.79
CA CYS A 18 0.77 0.08 -8.34
C CYS A 18 0.12 0.04 -9.73
N ASP A 19 -0.98 0.76 -9.93
CA ASP A 19 -1.70 0.78 -11.20
C ASP A 19 -0.85 1.40 -12.32
N LYS A 20 -0.18 2.52 -12.00
CA LYS A 20 0.75 3.22 -12.90
C LYS A 20 2.04 2.45 -13.18
N ALA A 21 2.45 1.55 -12.28
CA ALA A 21 3.65 0.77 -12.49
C ALA A 21 3.49 -0.22 -13.66
N PRO A 22 4.54 -0.38 -14.49
CA PRO A 22 4.53 -1.37 -15.56
C PRO A 22 4.34 -2.77 -14.99
N ALA A 23 3.59 -3.61 -15.71
CA ALA A 23 3.38 -4.99 -15.31
C ALA A 23 4.73 -5.73 -15.28
N GLY A 24 5.02 -6.38 -14.15
CA GLY A 24 6.27 -7.07 -13.87
C GLY A 24 6.36 -7.44 -12.39
N ASP A 25 7.46 -8.07 -12.00
CA ASP A 25 7.67 -8.62 -10.64
C ASP A 25 7.45 -7.57 -9.54
N LYS A 26 7.81 -6.30 -9.82
CA LYS A 26 7.61 -5.16 -8.92
C LYS A 26 6.12 -4.87 -8.65
N LYS A 27 5.29 -4.85 -9.70
CA LYS A 27 3.85 -4.62 -9.59
C LYS A 27 3.19 -5.76 -8.81
N ASP A 28 3.58 -7.00 -9.08
CA ASP A 28 3.04 -8.18 -8.41
C ASP A 28 3.36 -8.16 -6.90
N ALA A 29 4.62 -7.88 -6.55
CA ALA A 29 5.04 -7.71 -5.15
C ALA A 29 4.28 -6.57 -4.46
N ALA A 30 4.13 -5.43 -5.12
CA ALA A 30 3.40 -4.30 -4.58
C ALA A 30 1.90 -4.59 -4.39
N PHE A 31 1.25 -5.30 -5.33
CA PHE A 31 -0.14 -5.75 -5.19
C PHE A 31 -0.32 -6.75 -4.04
N LYS A 32 0.65 -7.64 -3.82
CA LYS A 32 0.61 -8.60 -2.70
C LYS A 32 0.62 -7.89 -1.35
N HIS A 33 1.54 -6.95 -1.16
CA HIS A 33 1.60 -6.11 0.05
C HIS A 33 0.37 -5.20 0.18
N PHE A 34 -0.09 -4.62 -0.94
CA PHE A 34 -1.30 -3.80 -0.95
C PHE A 34 -2.54 -4.58 -0.47
N SER A 35 -2.70 -5.83 -0.92
CA SER A 35 -3.80 -6.70 -0.49
C SER A 35 -3.74 -7.01 1.02
N ALA A 36 -2.54 -7.19 1.57
CA ALA A 36 -2.33 -7.37 3.00
C ALA A 36 -2.67 -6.08 3.78
N ALA A 37 -2.25 -4.92 3.28
CA ALA A 37 -2.60 -3.62 3.85
C ALA A 37 -4.13 -3.39 3.90
N GLU A 38 -4.87 -3.73 2.84
CA GLU A 38 -6.34 -3.61 2.83
C GLU A 38 -6.99 -4.49 3.89
N LYS A 39 -6.48 -5.72 4.09
CA LYS A 39 -6.97 -6.62 5.14
C LYS A 39 -6.67 -6.08 6.53
N ALA A 40 -5.45 -5.60 6.76
CA ALA A 40 -5.05 -4.98 8.01
C ALA A 40 -5.90 -3.73 8.33
N HIS A 41 -6.17 -2.90 7.33
CA HIS A 41 -7.04 -1.73 7.48
C HIS A 41 -8.48 -2.11 7.86
N LYS A 42 -9.05 -3.14 7.20
CA LYS A 42 -10.38 -3.69 7.57
C LYS A 42 -10.40 -4.28 8.98
N ALA A 43 -9.27 -4.84 9.43
CA ALA A 43 -9.07 -5.33 10.79
C ALA A 43 -8.80 -4.20 11.81
N LYS A 44 -8.86 -2.91 11.40
CA LYS A 44 -8.49 -1.75 12.23
C LYS A 44 -7.06 -1.83 12.79
N ASN A 45 -6.18 -2.50 12.05
CA ASN A 45 -4.76 -2.63 12.37
C ASN A 45 -3.96 -1.64 11.51
N ASP A 46 -4.00 -0.37 11.91
CA ASP A 46 -3.31 0.71 11.18
C ASP A 46 -1.79 0.51 11.15
N LYS A 47 -1.22 -0.13 12.17
CA LYS A 47 0.22 -0.37 12.28
C LYS A 47 0.69 -1.31 11.17
N GLU A 48 0.02 -2.45 11.04
CA GLU A 48 0.31 -3.45 10.01
C GLU A 48 -0.03 -2.91 8.61
N CYS A 49 -1.14 -2.18 8.48
CA CYS A 49 -1.49 -1.50 7.23
C CYS A 49 -0.37 -0.53 6.78
N MET A 50 0.13 0.31 7.68
CA MET A 50 1.22 1.24 7.36
C MET A 50 2.52 0.52 6.97
N THR A 51 2.84 -0.60 7.63
CA THR A 51 4.01 -1.42 7.31
C THR A 51 3.90 -2.02 5.91
N GLU A 52 2.76 -2.65 5.60
CA GLU A 52 2.52 -3.27 4.30
C GLU A 52 2.46 -2.23 3.17
N LEU A 53 1.87 -1.06 3.42
CA LEU A 53 1.89 0.05 2.46
C LEU A 53 3.31 0.53 2.16
N ALA A 54 4.16 0.67 3.17
CA ALA A 54 5.55 1.05 2.97
C ALA A 54 6.33 -0.01 2.17
N ALA A 55 6.05 -1.30 2.42
CA ALA A 55 6.62 -2.40 1.64
C ALA A 55 6.16 -2.37 0.18
N ALA A 56 4.87 -2.11 -0.07
CA ALA A 56 4.32 -1.94 -1.41
C ALA A 56 4.96 -0.74 -2.13
N GLU A 57 5.08 0.42 -1.48
CA GLU A 57 5.78 1.59 -2.04
C GLU A 57 7.24 1.28 -2.37
N LYS A 58 7.93 0.55 -1.49
CA LYS A 58 9.33 0.14 -1.69
C LYS A 58 9.49 -0.87 -2.82
N ALA A 59 8.49 -1.69 -3.11
CA ALA A 59 8.51 -2.62 -4.24
C ALA A 59 8.35 -1.89 -5.59
N LEU A 60 7.71 -0.73 -5.60
CA LEU A 60 7.48 0.07 -6.80
C LEU A 60 8.67 0.95 -7.19
N HIS A 61 9.54 1.29 -6.25
CA HIS A 61 10.81 2.01 -6.47
C HIS A 61 11.91 1.01 -6.88
#